data_AF-A0A7C6UI05-F1
#
_entry.id   AF-A0A7C6UI05-F1
#
_cell.length_a   1.000
_cell.length_b   1.000
_cell.length_c   1.000
_cell.angle_alpha   90.00
_cell.angle_beta   90.00
_cell.angle_gamma   90.00
#
_symmetry.space_group_name_H-M   'P 1'
#
loop_
_entity.id
_entity.type
_entity.pdbx_description
1 polymer ?
#
loop_
_entity_poly.entity_id
_entity_poly.type
_entity_poly.pdbx_seq_one_letter_code
_entity_poly.pdbx_strand_id
1 'polypeptide(L)'
;MSWLRFVAGVWLASVVCTAFAGAADLRILLPLYSYPAWDNEQAYLWDDVAAAGARVPIVAIINPNNGPNGGPPNDDYVHGLADLRAGGVGLLGYVFTDYGKRSADAVKADVKLYDDYFNIDGIFFDEADNTTNHLAYYEDLFAYVRTKTQLGTVILNPGIGTVEEYFSRPACDAAVIFEVNAGWSTYTPAAYVSNYPASRFAVMPYAVPDEAGMRQAVDLAVFRNVGYVYVTDDGGDNPWDSLPTYWTQLVDYVAAWRELGCDMAVTNGVELNLRALPGHSYRVRHKPDLVASGDWTDLAGGTATTARVTVPDPDAPDFGSRYYKVEILP
;
A
#
# COMPACT_ATOMS: atom_id res chain seq x y z
N MET A 1 18.71 -3.02 -11.84
CA MET A 1 20.10 -2.50 -11.85
C MET A 1 20.40 -2.01 -13.26
N SER A 2 20.43 -0.70 -13.48
CA SER A 2 20.68 -0.11 -14.79
C SER A 2 21.89 0.81 -14.66
N TRP A 3 22.91 0.61 -15.51
CA TRP A 3 24.17 1.35 -15.48
C TRP A 3 24.32 2.19 -16.75
N LEU A 4 24.92 3.39 -16.62
CA LEU A 4 25.44 4.18 -17.73
C LEU A 4 26.80 4.78 -17.34
N ARG A 5 27.76 4.77 -18.27
CA ARG A 5 29.14 5.23 -18.10
C ARG A 5 29.51 6.34 -19.11
N PHE A 6 30.10 7.41 -18.56
CA PHE A 6 31.12 8.37 -19.04
C PHE A 6 30.89 9.32 -20.25
N VAL A 7 31.17 10.63 -20.03
CA VAL A 7 32.00 11.53 -20.87
C VAL A 7 32.71 12.60 -20.00
N ALA A 8 33.94 12.95 -20.38
CA ALA A 8 34.87 13.87 -19.72
C ALA A 8 34.42 15.35 -19.68
N GLY A 9 34.80 16.05 -18.61
CA GLY A 9 34.64 17.50 -18.44
C GLY A 9 33.39 17.95 -17.67
N VAL A 10 32.54 17.01 -17.27
CA VAL A 10 31.33 17.26 -16.48
C VAL A 10 31.46 16.53 -15.14
N TRP A 11 31.28 17.24 -14.03
CA TRP A 11 31.12 16.64 -12.70
C TRP A 11 29.86 15.75 -12.71
N LEU A 12 30.06 14.44 -12.81
CA LEU A 12 28.98 13.45 -12.67
C LEU A 12 28.88 13.08 -11.19
N ALA A 13 28.13 13.88 -10.43
CA ALA A 13 27.59 13.43 -9.17
C ALA A 13 26.40 12.48 -9.45
N SER A 14 26.23 11.44 -8.65
CA SER A 14 25.09 10.52 -8.77
C SER A 14 24.51 10.26 -7.38
N VAL A 15 23.21 10.47 -7.23
CA VAL A 15 22.50 10.14 -5.99
C VAL A 15 21.88 8.76 -6.14
N VAL A 16 22.13 7.89 -5.15
CA VAL A 16 21.35 6.67 -4.98
C VAL A 16 20.41 6.89 -3.81
N CYS A 17 19.17 7.27 -4.11
CA CYS A 17 18.12 7.28 -3.10
C CYS A 17 17.69 5.84 -2.83
N THR A 18 18.05 5.31 -1.67
CA THR A 18 17.39 4.11 -1.15
C THR A 18 16.19 4.58 -0.35
N ALA A 19 15.08 4.87 -1.03
CA ALA A 19 13.79 4.81 -0.37
C ALA A 19 13.54 3.35 0.04
N PHE A 20 12.79 3.12 1.12
CA PHE A 20 12.29 1.77 1.40
C PHE A 20 11.53 1.31 0.16
N ALA A 21 11.90 0.16 -0.42
CA ALA A 21 11.26 -0.35 -1.62
C ALA A 21 9.72 -0.43 -1.45
N GLY A 22 9.23 -0.68 -0.23
CA GLY A 22 7.80 -0.69 0.08
C GLY A 22 7.11 0.68 0.12
N ALA A 23 7.82 1.79 0.34
CA ALA A 23 7.21 3.12 0.46
C ALA A 23 6.65 3.63 -0.88
N ALA A 24 7.37 3.42 -1.99
CA ALA A 24 6.91 3.80 -3.33
C ALA A 24 5.71 2.97 -3.82
N ASP A 25 5.50 1.80 -3.23
CA ASP A 25 4.40 0.88 -3.54
C ASP A 25 3.26 0.95 -2.52
N LEU A 26 3.30 1.86 -1.55
CA LEU A 26 2.26 1.99 -0.52
C LEU A 26 0.92 2.43 -1.13
N ARG A 27 -0.17 1.73 -0.81
CA ARG A 27 -1.54 1.96 -1.31
C ARG A 27 -2.53 1.89 -0.17
N ILE A 28 -3.67 2.54 -0.34
CA ILE A 28 -4.80 2.35 0.57
C ILE A 28 -5.64 1.16 0.07
N LEU A 29 -5.87 0.16 0.91
CA LEU A 29 -6.84 -0.92 0.64
C LEU A 29 -8.05 -0.69 1.53
N LEU A 30 -9.11 -0.12 0.97
CA LEU A 30 -10.27 0.40 1.69
C LEU A 30 -11.44 -0.60 1.64
N PRO A 31 -11.83 -1.23 2.77
CA PRO A 31 -13.14 -1.85 2.91
C PRO A 31 -14.22 -0.76 2.81
N LEU A 32 -14.83 -0.60 1.64
CA LEU A 32 -15.82 0.44 1.37
C LEU A 32 -17.22 -0.16 1.48
N TYR A 33 -17.62 -0.48 2.71
CA TYR A 33 -18.87 -1.20 2.97
C TYR A 33 -20.04 -0.25 3.31
N SER A 34 -19.82 1.05 3.15
CA SER A 34 -20.88 2.05 3.14
C SER A 34 -21.74 1.91 1.88
N TYR A 35 -23.05 2.10 2.05
CA TYR A 35 -23.97 2.12 0.93
C TYR A 35 -23.81 3.43 0.12
N PRO A 36 -23.70 3.38 -1.22
CA PRO A 36 -23.46 4.56 -2.06
C PRO A 36 -24.73 5.37 -2.30
N ALA A 37 -25.29 5.99 -1.26
CA ALA A 37 -26.51 6.81 -1.33
C ALA A 37 -26.29 8.13 -2.11
N TRP A 38 -26.02 8.06 -3.41
CA TRP A 38 -25.60 9.18 -4.27
C TRP A 38 -26.60 10.33 -4.35
N ASP A 39 -27.89 10.06 -4.07
CA ASP A 39 -28.94 11.07 -4.03
C ASP A 39 -29.01 11.83 -2.68
N ASN A 40 -28.22 11.40 -1.70
CA ASN A 40 -28.09 12.02 -0.38
C ASN A 40 -26.64 12.44 -0.13
N GLU A 41 -26.33 13.69 -0.48
CA GLU A 41 -25.00 14.30 -0.34
C GLU A 41 -24.41 14.18 1.08
N GLN A 42 -25.23 14.13 2.14
CA GLN A 42 -24.71 13.98 3.50
C GLN A 42 -24.33 12.54 3.87
N ALA A 43 -24.84 11.55 3.12
CA ALA A 43 -24.57 10.13 3.35
C ALA A 43 -23.67 9.52 2.27
N TYR A 44 -23.45 10.24 1.15
CA TYR A 44 -22.59 9.81 0.08
C TYR A 44 -21.13 10.17 0.41
N LEU A 45 -20.29 9.15 0.55
CA LEU A 45 -18.86 9.31 0.86
C LEU A 45 -17.93 8.76 -0.23
N TRP A 46 -18.49 8.23 -1.32
CA TRP A 46 -17.70 7.59 -2.37
C TRP A 46 -17.02 8.63 -3.28
N ASP A 47 -17.54 9.86 -3.34
CA ASP A 47 -16.91 11.01 -3.98
C ASP A 47 -15.65 11.48 -3.24
N ASP A 48 -15.66 11.48 -1.91
CA ASP A 48 -14.45 11.73 -1.10
C ASP A 48 -13.36 10.70 -1.38
N VAL A 49 -13.74 9.43 -1.56
CA VAL A 49 -12.81 8.36 -1.94
C VAL A 49 -12.31 8.56 -3.37
N ALA A 50 -13.18 8.92 -4.32
CA ALA A 50 -12.80 9.21 -5.70
C ALA A 50 -11.82 10.39 -5.79
N ALA A 51 -12.06 11.46 -5.03
CA ALA A 51 -11.18 12.62 -4.95
C ALA A 51 -9.80 12.25 -4.38
N ALA A 52 -9.76 11.37 -3.38
CA ALA A 52 -8.51 10.86 -2.83
C ALA A 52 -7.74 9.94 -3.80
N GLY A 53 -8.46 9.14 -4.60
CA GLY A 53 -7.89 8.25 -5.63
C GLY A 53 -7.07 9.00 -6.68
N ALA A 54 -7.41 10.25 -6.96
CA ALA A 54 -6.64 11.11 -7.87
C ALA A 54 -5.28 11.54 -7.30
N ARG A 55 -5.04 11.35 -5.99
CA ARG A 55 -3.84 11.79 -5.26
C ARG A 55 -2.93 10.62 -4.90
N VAL A 56 -3.51 9.50 -4.46
CA VAL A 56 -2.77 8.29 -4.07
C VAL A 56 -3.48 7.05 -4.61
N PRO A 57 -2.76 5.94 -4.86
CA PRO A 57 -3.42 4.71 -5.26
C PRO A 57 -4.32 4.17 -4.15
N ILE A 58 -5.61 4.04 -4.46
CA ILE A 58 -6.62 3.43 -3.59
C ILE A 58 -7.19 2.21 -4.31
N VAL A 59 -7.40 1.14 -3.54
CA VAL A 59 -8.17 -0.04 -3.94
C VAL A 59 -9.35 -0.18 -2.99
N ALA A 60 -10.57 0.03 -3.50
CA ALA A 60 -11.80 -0.10 -2.73
C ALA A 60 -12.38 -1.51 -2.88
N ILE A 61 -12.84 -2.10 -1.77
CA ILE A 61 -13.51 -3.39 -1.72
C ILE A 61 -15.02 -3.14 -1.65
N ILE A 62 -15.73 -3.59 -2.67
CA ILE A 62 -17.15 -3.31 -2.88
C ILE A 62 -17.99 -4.49 -2.40
N ASN A 63 -18.83 -4.24 -1.40
CA ASN A 63 -19.65 -5.25 -0.73
C ASN A 63 -21.14 -4.85 -0.69
N PRO A 64 -21.94 -5.17 -1.72
CA PRO A 64 -23.38 -4.92 -1.70
C PRO A 64 -24.14 -5.62 -0.57
N ASN A 65 -23.85 -6.90 -0.33
CA ASN A 65 -24.51 -7.69 0.71
C ASN A 65 -23.78 -9.03 0.95
N ASN A 66 -22.62 -8.98 1.61
CA ASN A 66 -21.70 -10.12 1.75
C ASN A 66 -21.46 -10.83 0.40
N GLY A 67 -21.25 -10.02 -0.65
CA GLY A 67 -21.23 -10.46 -2.03
C GLY A 67 -22.05 -9.53 -2.95
N PRO A 68 -22.24 -9.91 -4.23
CA PRO A 68 -22.85 -9.08 -5.27
C PRO A 68 -24.37 -8.98 -5.16
N ASN A 69 -24.97 -9.47 -4.06
CA ASN A 69 -26.41 -9.51 -3.83
C ASN A 69 -27.23 -10.27 -4.91
N GLY A 70 -26.63 -11.29 -5.52
CA GLY A 70 -27.32 -12.23 -6.43
C GLY A 70 -27.71 -11.69 -7.80
N GLY A 71 -27.29 -10.46 -8.17
CA GLY A 71 -27.68 -9.83 -9.43
C GLY A 71 -26.79 -8.65 -9.82
N PRO A 72 -27.18 -7.88 -10.85
CA PRO A 72 -26.50 -6.63 -11.20
C PRO A 72 -26.63 -5.59 -10.06
N PRO A 73 -25.71 -4.61 -10.00
CA PRO A 73 -25.81 -3.50 -9.06
C PRO A 73 -27.11 -2.70 -9.29
N ASN A 74 -27.65 -2.11 -8.22
CA ASN A 74 -28.72 -1.12 -8.36
C ASN A 74 -28.13 0.24 -8.82
N ASP A 75 -29.01 1.20 -9.09
CA ASP A 75 -28.61 2.51 -9.63
C ASP A 75 -27.59 3.23 -8.72
N ASP A 76 -27.74 3.10 -7.41
CA ASP A 76 -26.84 3.71 -6.43
C ASP A 76 -25.41 3.16 -6.54
N TYR A 77 -25.27 1.84 -6.61
CA TYR A 77 -23.97 1.20 -6.89
C TYR A 77 -23.45 1.55 -8.28
N VAL A 78 -24.30 1.64 -9.31
CA VAL A 78 -23.87 2.03 -10.66
C VAL A 78 -23.24 3.43 -10.65
N HIS A 79 -23.88 4.39 -9.98
CA HIS A 79 -23.35 5.74 -9.82
C HIS A 79 -22.05 5.76 -9.02
N GLY A 80 -22.03 5.13 -7.85
CA GLY A 80 -20.84 5.06 -7.00
C GLY A 80 -19.63 4.43 -7.71
N LEU A 81 -19.84 3.29 -8.40
CA LEU A 81 -18.78 2.63 -9.15
C LEU A 81 -18.22 3.54 -10.25
N ALA A 82 -19.07 4.30 -10.94
CA ALA A 82 -18.63 5.24 -11.97
C ALA A 82 -17.77 6.38 -11.39
N ASP A 83 -18.16 6.94 -10.24
CA ASP A 83 -17.41 8.02 -9.59
C ASP A 83 -16.03 7.53 -9.12
N LEU A 84 -15.97 6.36 -8.47
CA LEU A 84 -14.71 5.75 -8.05
C LEU A 84 -13.79 5.48 -9.25
N ARG A 85 -14.33 4.97 -10.36
CA ARG A 85 -13.57 4.76 -11.61
C ARG A 85 -13.04 6.07 -12.17
N ALA A 86 -13.84 7.13 -12.18
CA ALA A 86 -13.41 8.45 -12.64
C ALA A 86 -12.28 9.02 -11.77
N GLY A 87 -12.29 8.71 -10.46
CA GLY A 87 -11.21 9.03 -9.52
C GLY A 87 -9.95 8.17 -9.65
N GLY A 88 -9.95 7.17 -10.55
CA GLY A 88 -8.81 6.24 -10.71
C GLY A 88 -8.68 5.20 -9.61
N VAL A 89 -9.75 4.95 -8.84
CA VAL A 89 -9.77 3.96 -7.76
C VAL A 89 -9.85 2.56 -8.36
N GLY A 90 -8.99 1.66 -7.89
CA GLY A 90 -9.07 0.24 -8.21
C GLY A 90 -10.22 -0.43 -7.44
N LEU A 91 -10.96 -1.33 -8.08
CA LEU A 91 -12.18 -1.91 -7.50
C LEU A 91 -12.05 -3.42 -7.34
N LEU A 92 -12.29 -3.93 -6.14
CA LEU A 92 -12.39 -5.37 -5.87
C LEU A 92 -13.80 -5.75 -5.42
N GLY A 93 -14.33 -6.86 -5.92
CA GLY A 93 -15.58 -7.44 -5.41
C GLY A 93 -15.33 -8.29 -4.16
N TYR A 94 -16.09 -8.04 -3.10
CA TYR A 94 -16.06 -8.84 -1.87
C TYR A 94 -16.74 -10.21 -2.08
N VAL A 95 -16.09 -11.31 -1.72
CA VAL A 95 -16.73 -12.64 -1.69
C VAL A 95 -16.25 -13.42 -0.48
N PHE A 96 -17.13 -13.72 0.47
CA PHE A 96 -16.77 -14.54 1.63
C PHE A 96 -16.60 -16.02 1.27
N THR A 97 -15.75 -16.72 2.01
CA THR A 97 -15.38 -18.12 1.73
C THR A 97 -15.62 -19.09 2.91
N ASP A 98 -16.05 -18.59 4.08
CA ASP A 98 -16.26 -19.38 5.32
C ASP A 98 -15.07 -20.32 5.60
N TYR A 99 -13.85 -19.77 5.57
CA TYR A 99 -12.61 -20.48 5.85
C TYR A 99 -12.43 -21.73 4.98
N GLY A 100 -12.83 -21.63 3.70
CA GLY A 100 -12.78 -22.71 2.71
C GLY A 100 -13.93 -23.72 2.77
N LYS A 101 -14.94 -23.51 3.62
CA LYS A 101 -16.10 -24.41 3.74
C LYS A 101 -17.22 -24.07 2.76
N ARG A 102 -17.31 -22.81 2.32
CA ARG A 102 -18.27 -22.43 1.29
C ARG A 102 -17.95 -23.19 -0.01
N SER A 103 -18.96 -23.67 -0.72
CA SER A 103 -18.69 -24.44 -1.94
C SER A 103 -18.01 -23.56 -2.99
N ALA A 104 -16.99 -24.10 -3.66
CA ALA A 104 -16.25 -23.38 -4.69
C ALA A 104 -17.18 -22.89 -5.81
N ASP A 105 -18.18 -23.70 -6.19
CA ASP A 105 -19.17 -23.33 -7.19
C ASP A 105 -20.00 -22.09 -6.79
N ALA A 106 -20.40 -21.98 -5.51
CA ALA A 106 -21.14 -20.82 -5.03
C ALA A 106 -20.25 -19.56 -5.01
N VAL A 107 -18.99 -19.69 -4.58
CA VAL A 107 -18.01 -18.58 -4.64
C VAL A 107 -17.75 -18.15 -6.08
N LYS A 108 -17.56 -19.10 -7.00
CA LYS A 108 -17.36 -18.83 -8.43
C LYS A 108 -18.59 -18.19 -9.09
N ALA A 109 -19.79 -18.48 -8.59
CA ALA A 109 -21.01 -17.83 -9.04
C ALA A 109 -21.04 -16.34 -8.64
N ASP A 110 -20.66 -16.00 -7.41
CA ASP A 110 -20.55 -14.59 -6.98
C ASP A 110 -19.48 -13.85 -7.77
N VAL A 111 -18.31 -14.46 -7.95
CA VAL A 111 -17.22 -13.91 -8.79
C VAL A 111 -17.72 -13.63 -10.21
N LYS A 112 -18.55 -14.52 -10.76
CA LYS A 112 -19.14 -14.32 -12.10
C LYS A 112 -20.06 -13.11 -12.13
N LEU A 113 -20.90 -12.90 -11.11
CA LEU A 113 -21.79 -11.74 -11.05
C LEU A 113 -21.00 -10.43 -11.02
N TYR A 114 -19.91 -10.37 -10.25
CA TYR A 114 -19.02 -9.22 -10.26
C TYR A 114 -18.38 -8.97 -11.64
N ASP A 115 -17.85 -10.02 -12.28
CA ASP A 115 -17.25 -9.95 -13.63
C ASP A 115 -18.26 -9.49 -14.70
N ASP A 116 -19.50 -9.99 -14.63
CA ASP A 116 -20.54 -9.69 -15.61
C ASP A 116 -21.08 -8.25 -15.47
N TYR A 117 -21.24 -7.74 -14.24
CA TYR A 117 -22.10 -6.57 -13.99
C TYR A 117 -21.46 -5.37 -13.31
N PHE A 118 -20.36 -5.55 -12.56
CA PHE A 118 -19.86 -4.49 -11.67
C PHE A 118 -18.67 -3.71 -12.23
N ASN A 119 -18.07 -4.14 -13.36
CA ASN A 119 -16.88 -3.50 -13.94
C ASN A 119 -15.78 -3.29 -12.88
N ILE A 120 -15.32 -4.38 -12.27
CA ILE A 120 -14.31 -4.43 -11.20
C ILE A 120 -12.98 -5.01 -11.71
N ASP A 121 -11.88 -4.76 -10.99
CA ASP A 121 -10.52 -5.17 -11.35
C ASP A 121 -10.07 -6.49 -10.73
N GLY A 122 -10.84 -7.05 -9.81
CA GLY A 122 -10.42 -8.24 -9.08
C GLY A 122 -11.33 -8.63 -7.93
N ILE A 123 -10.93 -9.65 -7.18
CA ILE A 123 -11.74 -10.22 -6.11
C ILE A 123 -10.97 -10.14 -4.79
N PHE A 124 -11.70 -9.75 -3.75
CA PHE A 124 -11.28 -9.85 -2.36
C PHE A 124 -12.04 -11.01 -1.72
N PHE A 125 -11.34 -12.12 -1.46
CA PHE A 125 -11.93 -13.26 -0.80
C PHE A 125 -11.80 -13.11 0.72
N ASP A 126 -12.94 -12.96 1.39
CA ASP A 126 -12.98 -12.78 2.84
C ASP A 126 -13.17 -14.10 3.59
N GLU A 127 -12.89 -14.06 4.89
CA GLU A 127 -12.88 -15.22 5.78
C GLU A 127 -11.97 -16.32 5.24
N ALA A 128 -10.79 -15.95 4.73
CA ALA A 128 -9.87 -16.91 4.15
C ALA A 128 -9.24 -17.81 5.24
N ASP A 129 -9.01 -19.08 4.94
CA ASP A 129 -8.28 -19.97 5.85
C ASP A 129 -6.81 -19.52 5.92
N ASN A 130 -6.25 -19.54 7.13
CA ASN A 130 -4.86 -19.17 7.37
C ASN A 130 -3.92 -20.39 7.48
N THR A 131 -4.43 -21.60 7.23
CA THR A 131 -3.69 -22.86 7.24
C THR A 131 -3.60 -23.49 5.85
N THR A 132 -2.77 -24.53 5.72
CA THR A 132 -2.62 -25.27 4.45
C THR A 132 -3.80 -26.16 4.08
N ASN A 133 -4.83 -26.27 4.94
CA ASN A 133 -5.92 -27.25 4.77
C ASN A 133 -6.77 -26.98 3.52
N HIS A 134 -6.96 -25.71 3.15
CA HIS A 134 -7.78 -25.31 2.01
C HIS A 134 -6.97 -24.68 0.88
N LEU A 135 -5.66 -24.94 0.82
CA LEU A 135 -4.79 -24.36 -0.21
C LEU A 135 -5.25 -24.68 -1.64
N ALA A 136 -5.61 -25.94 -1.91
CA ALA A 136 -6.12 -26.36 -3.22
C ALA A 136 -7.46 -25.68 -3.58
N TYR A 137 -8.27 -25.34 -2.58
CA TYR A 137 -9.51 -24.60 -2.77
C TYR A 137 -9.23 -23.17 -3.23
N TYR A 138 -8.29 -22.46 -2.59
CA TYR A 138 -7.93 -21.10 -3.03
C TYR A 138 -7.13 -21.08 -4.34
N GLU A 139 -6.34 -22.12 -4.65
CA GLU A 139 -5.72 -22.26 -5.97
C GLU A 139 -6.77 -22.42 -7.09
N ASP A 140 -7.83 -23.19 -6.84
CA ASP A 140 -8.95 -23.35 -7.77
C ASP A 140 -9.72 -22.03 -7.98
N LEU A 141 -9.98 -21.28 -6.90
CA LEU A 141 -10.60 -19.95 -6.99
C LEU A 141 -9.71 -18.95 -7.73
N PHE A 142 -8.41 -18.90 -7.40
CA PHE A 142 -7.45 -18.04 -8.07
C PHE A 142 -7.39 -18.35 -9.56
N ALA A 143 -7.26 -19.62 -9.94
CA ALA A 143 -7.26 -20.06 -11.33
C ALA A 143 -8.55 -19.64 -12.05
N TYR A 144 -9.70 -19.77 -11.42
CA TYR A 144 -10.97 -19.33 -11.99
C TYR A 144 -11.02 -17.81 -12.22
N VAL A 145 -10.59 -17.00 -11.25
CA VAL A 145 -10.50 -15.53 -11.42
C VAL A 145 -9.57 -15.19 -12.60
N ARG A 146 -8.43 -15.89 -12.73
CA ARG A 146 -7.49 -15.72 -13.85
C ARG A 146 -8.05 -16.07 -15.22
N THR A 147 -9.16 -16.81 -15.31
CA THR A 147 -9.84 -17.06 -16.60
C THR A 147 -10.65 -15.86 -17.08
N LYS A 148 -10.91 -14.88 -16.21
CA LYS A 148 -11.72 -13.69 -16.54
C LYS A 148 -10.85 -12.60 -17.11
N THR A 149 -11.35 -11.91 -18.14
CA THR A 149 -10.57 -10.91 -18.86
C THR A 149 -10.41 -9.60 -18.09
N GLN A 150 -11.36 -9.27 -17.20
CA GLN A 150 -11.37 -8.01 -16.45
C GLN A 150 -10.74 -8.15 -15.06
N LEU A 151 -10.67 -9.37 -14.51
CA LEU A 151 -10.21 -9.60 -13.14
C LEU A 151 -8.70 -9.87 -13.11
N GLY A 152 -7.93 -8.86 -12.72
CA GLY A 152 -6.47 -8.87 -12.63
C GLY A 152 -5.89 -9.08 -11.23
N THR A 153 -6.69 -8.97 -10.16
CA THR A 153 -6.21 -9.02 -8.77
C THR A 153 -7.00 -10.00 -7.91
N VAL A 154 -6.31 -10.78 -7.07
CA VAL A 154 -6.91 -11.62 -6.02
C VAL A 154 -6.26 -11.31 -4.68
N ILE A 155 -7.04 -10.79 -3.73
CA ILE A 155 -6.59 -10.58 -2.35
C ILE A 155 -7.33 -11.55 -1.45
N LEU A 156 -6.61 -12.25 -0.57
CA LEU A 156 -7.22 -13.07 0.50
C LEU A 156 -7.25 -12.30 1.81
N ASN A 157 -8.32 -12.45 2.57
CA ASN A 157 -8.40 -11.91 3.92
C ASN A 157 -8.60 -12.99 4.97
N PRO A 158 -7.51 -13.51 5.54
CA PRO A 158 -7.56 -14.32 6.76
C PRO A 158 -7.72 -13.47 8.03
N GLY A 159 -7.58 -12.14 7.97
CA GLY A 159 -7.60 -11.21 9.10
C GLY A 159 -6.38 -11.29 10.03
N ILE A 160 -5.53 -12.31 9.88
CA ILE A 160 -4.37 -12.59 10.72
C ILE A 160 -3.21 -13.17 9.91
N GLY A 161 -2.05 -13.37 10.56
CA GLY A 161 -0.92 -14.05 9.94
C GLY A 161 -1.31 -15.43 9.38
N THR A 162 -0.80 -15.73 8.20
CA THR A 162 -1.08 -16.96 7.44
C THR A 162 0.21 -17.71 7.08
N VAL A 163 0.09 -18.86 6.43
CA VAL A 163 1.22 -19.69 5.98
C VAL A 163 1.83 -19.19 4.66
N GLU A 164 3.13 -19.42 4.43
CA GLU A 164 3.85 -18.94 3.25
C GLU A 164 3.32 -19.55 1.93
N GLU A 165 2.70 -20.74 2.02
CA GLU A 165 2.15 -21.48 0.89
C GLU A 165 1.12 -20.69 0.10
N TYR A 166 0.37 -19.78 0.72
CA TYR A 166 -0.55 -18.89 -0.01
C TYR A 166 0.18 -17.90 -0.93
N PHE A 167 1.44 -17.56 -0.65
CA PHE A 167 2.24 -16.61 -1.42
C PHE A 167 3.18 -17.27 -2.42
N SER A 168 3.73 -18.45 -2.07
CA SER A 168 4.65 -19.22 -2.90
C SER A 168 3.95 -20.04 -3.99
N ARG A 169 2.62 -20.20 -3.89
CA ARG A 169 1.77 -20.92 -4.85
C ARG A 169 0.71 -19.98 -5.44
N PRO A 170 0.07 -20.34 -6.56
CA PRO A 170 -0.90 -19.47 -7.23
C PRO A 170 -2.25 -19.47 -6.51
N ALA A 171 -2.28 -18.92 -5.29
CA ALA A 171 -3.49 -18.77 -4.48
C ALA A 171 -3.91 -17.31 -4.28
N CYS A 172 -2.96 -16.37 -4.28
CA CYS A 172 -3.26 -14.93 -4.16
C CYS A 172 -2.18 -14.01 -4.70
N ASP A 173 -2.58 -12.78 -5.02
CA ASP A 173 -1.66 -11.67 -5.30
C ASP A 173 -1.28 -10.94 -4.02
N ALA A 174 -2.18 -10.84 -3.05
CA ALA A 174 -1.87 -10.31 -1.73
C ALA A 174 -2.73 -10.98 -0.66
N ALA A 175 -2.35 -10.80 0.61
CA ALA A 175 -3.23 -11.14 1.72
C ALA A 175 -3.20 -10.10 2.84
N VAL A 176 -4.33 -9.96 3.52
CA VAL A 176 -4.47 -9.18 4.76
C VAL A 176 -3.91 -10.01 5.91
N ILE A 177 -2.75 -9.61 6.43
CA ILE A 177 -2.02 -10.37 7.48
C ILE A 177 -2.26 -9.81 8.89
N PHE A 178 -3.06 -8.74 9.00
CA PHE A 178 -3.47 -8.11 10.24
C PHE A 178 -4.74 -7.29 10.02
N GLU A 179 -5.82 -7.63 10.71
CA GLU A 179 -7.09 -6.88 10.76
C GLU A 179 -7.62 -6.97 12.20
N VAL A 180 -7.10 -6.12 13.09
CA VAL A 180 -7.37 -6.22 14.53
C VAL A 180 -7.45 -4.81 15.14
N ASN A 181 -8.27 -4.65 16.17
CA ASN A 181 -8.45 -3.40 16.91
C ASN A 181 -7.29 -3.02 17.83
N ALA A 182 -6.32 -3.91 18.03
CA ALA A 182 -5.24 -3.74 18.99
C ALA A 182 -4.03 -4.60 18.64
N GLY A 183 -2.88 -4.28 19.23
CA GLY A 183 -1.66 -5.08 19.11
C GLY A 183 -0.82 -4.77 17.87
N TRP A 184 -1.20 -3.81 17.04
CA TRP A 184 -0.39 -3.42 15.88
C TRP A 184 1.02 -2.94 16.29
N SER A 185 1.15 -2.21 17.39
CA SER A 185 2.45 -1.72 17.86
C SER A 185 3.45 -2.83 18.20
N THR A 186 2.99 -4.01 18.60
CA THR A 186 3.83 -5.16 18.98
C THR A 186 3.82 -6.30 17.97
N TYR A 187 2.98 -6.23 16.95
CA TYR A 187 2.92 -7.23 15.88
C TYR A 187 4.27 -7.40 15.18
N THR A 188 4.66 -8.65 14.97
CA THR A 188 5.85 -9.00 14.19
C THR A 188 5.41 -9.91 13.05
N PRO A 189 5.57 -9.50 11.78
CA PRO A 189 5.25 -10.36 10.64
C PRO A 189 6.08 -11.65 10.65
N ALA A 190 5.54 -12.70 10.04
CA ALA A 190 6.31 -13.93 9.83
C ALA A 190 7.57 -13.67 8.99
N ALA A 191 8.64 -14.43 9.22
CA ALA A 191 9.94 -14.19 8.59
C ALA A 191 9.87 -14.17 7.04
N TYR A 192 9.02 -15.00 6.45
CA TYR A 192 8.86 -15.08 4.99
C TYR A 192 8.35 -13.78 4.37
N VAL A 193 7.70 -12.89 5.12
CA VAL A 193 7.16 -11.62 4.59
C VAL A 193 8.25 -10.78 3.92
N SER A 194 9.47 -10.83 4.46
CA SER A 194 10.63 -10.13 3.88
C SER A 194 11.14 -10.71 2.56
N ASN A 195 10.72 -11.92 2.19
CA ASN A 195 11.12 -12.59 0.94
C ASN A 195 10.29 -12.15 -0.28
N TYR A 196 9.19 -11.42 -0.06
CA TYR A 196 8.25 -11.01 -1.10
C TYR A 196 8.16 -9.49 -1.21
N PRO A 197 7.73 -8.95 -2.37
CA PRO A 197 7.41 -7.53 -2.49
C PRO A 197 6.37 -7.08 -1.45
N ALA A 198 6.51 -5.85 -0.94
CA ALA A 198 5.58 -5.30 0.04
C ALA A 198 4.12 -5.32 -0.45
N SER A 199 3.91 -5.17 -1.75
CA SER A 199 2.59 -5.26 -2.40
C SER A 199 1.91 -6.63 -2.28
N ARG A 200 2.55 -7.65 -1.69
CA ARG A 200 1.89 -8.93 -1.38
C ARG A 200 1.18 -8.91 -0.02
N PHE A 201 1.31 -7.85 0.77
CA PHE A 201 0.80 -7.81 2.13
C PHE A 201 -0.06 -6.58 2.39
N ALA A 202 -1.15 -6.80 3.11
CA ALA A 202 -2.08 -5.78 3.56
C ALA A 202 -2.29 -5.82 5.07
N VAL A 203 -2.54 -4.66 5.68
CA VAL A 203 -2.91 -4.53 7.09
C VAL A 203 -4.03 -3.51 7.27
N MET A 204 -4.93 -3.80 8.19
CA MET A 204 -6.11 -3.00 8.52
C MET A 204 -6.27 -2.82 10.04
N PRO A 205 -5.37 -2.10 10.74
CA PRO A 205 -5.62 -1.72 12.13
C PRO A 205 -6.84 -0.82 12.26
N TYR A 206 -7.78 -1.15 13.13
CA TYR A 206 -8.98 -0.34 13.39
C TYR A 206 -9.08 0.04 14.87
N ALA A 207 -10.08 0.85 15.25
CA ALA A 207 -10.19 1.49 16.56
C ALA A 207 -8.92 2.29 16.96
N VAL A 208 -8.23 2.88 15.98
CA VAL A 208 -7.05 3.73 16.18
C VAL A 208 -7.52 5.17 16.36
N PRO A 209 -7.53 5.72 17.58
CA PRO A 209 -8.40 6.84 17.94
C PRO A 209 -7.98 8.21 17.41
N ASP A 210 -6.73 8.36 16.95
CA ASP A 210 -6.19 9.66 16.57
C ASP A 210 -5.18 9.58 15.42
N GLU A 211 -4.90 10.75 14.85
CA GLU A 211 -3.97 10.92 13.73
C GLU A 211 -2.55 10.45 14.08
N ALA A 212 -2.11 10.61 15.33
CA ALA A 212 -0.77 10.20 15.73
C ALA A 212 -0.63 8.66 15.71
N GLY A 213 -1.64 7.95 16.21
CA GLY A 213 -1.77 6.50 16.10
C GLY A 213 -1.86 6.05 14.65
N MET A 214 -2.60 6.76 13.81
CA MET A 214 -2.67 6.47 12.37
C MET A 214 -1.30 6.59 11.70
N ARG A 215 -0.57 7.69 11.93
CA ARG A 215 0.77 7.88 11.38
C ARG A 215 1.73 6.79 11.83
N GLN A 216 1.73 6.46 13.13
CA GLN A 216 2.51 5.36 13.66
C GLN A 216 2.15 4.02 13.00
N ALA A 217 0.86 3.78 12.75
CA ALA A 217 0.41 2.55 12.12
C ALA A 217 0.91 2.42 10.67
N VAL A 218 0.85 3.51 9.89
CA VAL A 218 1.38 3.57 8.52
C VAL A 218 2.90 3.39 8.50
N ASP A 219 3.63 4.04 9.41
CA ASP A 219 5.08 3.90 9.53
C ASP A 219 5.48 2.44 9.75
N LEU A 220 4.82 1.80 10.73
CA LEU A 220 5.06 0.39 11.03
C LEU A 220 4.74 -0.51 9.83
N ALA A 221 3.72 -0.19 9.03
CA ALA A 221 3.41 -0.97 7.83
C ALA A 221 4.57 -0.91 6.83
N VAL A 222 5.09 0.28 6.55
CA VAL A 222 6.26 0.46 5.65
C VAL A 222 7.49 -0.26 6.20
N PHE A 223 7.81 -0.09 7.49
CA PHE A 223 8.97 -0.74 8.11
C PHE A 223 8.83 -2.27 8.23
N ARG A 224 7.61 -2.79 8.15
CA ARG A 224 7.30 -4.23 8.18
C ARG A 224 7.11 -4.84 6.79
N ASN A 225 7.50 -4.13 5.73
CA ASN A 225 7.39 -4.59 4.35
C ASN A 225 5.93 -4.86 3.93
N VAL A 226 5.01 -3.96 4.28
CA VAL A 226 3.60 -4.01 3.90
C VAL A 226 3.26 -2.88 2.92
N GLY A 227 2.61 -3.22 1.81
CA GLY A 227 2.31 -2.30 0.72
C GLY A 227 0.85 -1.83 0.66
N TYR A 228 -0.06 -2.50 1.35
CA TYR A 228 -1.46 -2.07 1.48
C TYR A 228 -1.77 -1.74 2.94
N VAL A 229 -2.33 -0.55 3.18
CA VAL A 229 -2.68 -0.11 4.54
C VAL A 229 -4.03 0.58 4.55
N TYR A 230 -4.85 0.30 5.55
CA TYR A 230 -5.99 1.15 5.92
C TYR A 230 -6.06 1.23 7.43
N VAL A 231 -6.29 2.43 7.95
CA VAL A 231 -6.34 2.67 9.39
C VAL A 231 -7.57 3.49 9.67
N THR A 232 -8.36 3.09 10.66
CA THR A 232 -9.59 3.80 11.03
C THR A 232 -9.76 3.91 12.54
N ASP A 233 -10.36 5.02 12.99
CA ASP A 233 -10.83 5.24 14.36
C ASP A 233 -12.16 4.55 14.64
N ASP A 234 -12.84 4.08 13.59
CA ASP A 234 -14.05 3.28 13.72
C ASP A 234 -13.78 1.90 14.34
N GLY A 235 -14.79 1.34 14.98
CA GLY A 235 -14.71 0.11 15.76
C GLY A 235 -16.05 -0.61 15.86
N GLY A 236 -16.21 -1.43 16.91
CA GLY A 236 -17.42 -2.23 17.09
C GLY A 236 -17.51 -3.39 16.10
N ASP A 237 -18.74 -3.73 15.70
CA ASP A 237 -19.03 -4.90 14.86
C ASP A 237 -18.74 -4.66 13.37
N ASN A 238 -18.69 -3.39 12.93
CA ASN A 238 -18.44 -3.04 11.52
C ASN A 238 -17.65 -1.72 11.41
N PRO A 239 -16.30 -1.76 11.45
CA PRO A 239 -15.47 -0.56 11.34
C PRO A 239 -15.29 -0.05 9.89
N TRP A 240 -16.10 -0.54 8.95
CA TRP A 240 -15.90 -0.40 7.51
C TRP A 240 -17.02 0.40 6.81
N ASP A 241 -17.97 0.96 7.56
CA ASP A 241 -19.12 1.71 7.03
C ASP A 241 -18.94 3.24 7.05
N SER A 242 -17.80 3.72 7.52
CA SER A 242 -17.43 5.13 7.54
C SER A 242 -15.97 5.36 7.11
N LEU A 243 -15.66 6.59 6.71
CA LEU A 243 -14.27 7.04 6.58
C LEU A 243 -13.78 7.53 7.94
N PRO A 244 -12.49 7.35 8.27
CA PRO A 244 -11.97 7.81 9.54
C PRO A 244 -12.03 9.32 9.66
N THR A 245 -12.11 9.82 10.90
CA THR A 245 -12.13 11.28 11.16
C THR A 245 -10.87 11.99 10.66
N TYR A 246 -9.78 11.23 10.44
CA TYR A 246 -8.52 11.68 9.87
C TYR A 246 -8.29 11.23 8.42
N TRP A 247 -9.35 10.98 7.64
CA TRP A 247 -9.25 10.50 6.24
C TRP A 247 -8.28 11.34 5.38
N THR A 248 -8.43 12.66 5.38
CA THR A 248 -7.54 13.55 4.64
C THR A 248 -6.10 13.41 5.07
N GLN A 249 -5.83 13.29 6.37
CA GLN A 249 -4.49 13.14 6.92
C GLN A 249 -3.89 11.77 6.58
N LEU A 250 -4.69 10.70 6.54
CA LEU A 250 -4.25 9.39 6.07
C LEU A 250 -3.83 9.45 4.59
N VAL A 251 -4.65 10.06 3.73
CA VAL A 251 -4.35 10.26 2.30
C VAL A 251 -3.08 11.09 2.11
N ASP A 252 -2.97 12.21 2.82
CA ASP A 252 -1.79 13.08 2.80
C ASP A 252 -0.52 12.35 3.25
N TYR A 253 -0.64 11.50 4.27
CA TYR A 253 0.51 10.81 4.83
C TYR A 253 0.98 9.65 3.95
N VAL A 254 0.05 8.91 3.35
CA VAL A 254 0.38 7.92 2.32
C VAL A 254 1.04 8.61 1.12
N ALA A 255 0.54 9.78 0.69
CA ALA A 255 1.17 10.56 -0.39
C ALA A 255 2.61 10.95 -0.02
N ALA A 256 2.83 11.46 1.19
CA ALA A 256 4.15 11.87 1.66
C ALA A 256 5.15 10.71 1.69
N TRP A 257 4.73 9.50 2.11
CA TRP A 257 5.56 8.30 2.05
C TRP A 257 5.93 7.91 0.61
N ARG A 258 5.00 8.05 -0.33
CA ARG A 258 5.23 7.75 -1.76
C ARG A 258 6.12 8.79 -2.44
N GLU A 259 6.09 10.03 -1.99
CA GLU A 259 6.87 11.14 -2.54
C GLU A 259 8.31 11.21 -2.01
N LEU A 260 8.67 10.38 -1.03
CA LEU A 260 10.04 10.29 -0.51
C LEU A 260 11.06 10.17 -1.64
N GLY A 261 12.12 10.97 -1.55
CA GLY A 261 13.17 11.01 -2.55
C GLY A 261 14.19 12.10 -2.28
N CYS A 262 15.18 12.21 -3.14
CA CYS A 262 16.16 13.28 -3.08
C CYS A 262 16.48 13.76 -4.48
N ASP A 263 16.42 15.07 -4.66
CA ASP A 263 16.93 15.74 -5.85
C ASP A 263 18.33 16.29 -5.54
N MET A 264 19.12 16.57 -6.57
CA MET A 264 20.47 17.07 -6.41
C MET A 264 20.68 18.30 -7.26
N ALA A 265 21.31 19.32 -6.69
CA ALA A 265 21.77 20.50 -7.39
C ALA A 265 23.30 20.58 -7.32
N VAL A 266 23.93 20.87 -8.46
CA VAL A 266 25.37 21.14 -8.53
C VAL A 266 25.57 22.65 -8.58
N THR A 267 26.22 23.21 -7.57
CA THR A 267 26.53 24.64 -7.44
C THR A 267 28.06 24.84 -7.26
N ASN A 268 28.52 25.58 -6.24
CA ASN A 268 29.93 25.62 -5.81
C ASN A 268 30.30 24.42 -4.90
N GLY A 269 29.54 23.34 -5.03
CA GLY A 269 29.50 22.12 -4.23
C GLY A 269 28.33 21.27 -4.69
N VAL A 270 27.95 20.25 -3.91
CA VAL A 270 26.70 19.50 -4.16
C VAL A 270 25.69 19.83 -3.07
N GLU A 271 24.44 20.02 -3.45
CA GLU A 271 23.32 20.18 -2.52
C GLU A 271 22.29 19.08 -2.75
N LEU A 272 21.97 18.34 -1.70
CA LEU A 272 20.96 17.29 -1.69
C LEU A 272 19.66 17.85 -1.10
N ASN A 273 18.59 17.78 -1.87
CA ASN A 273 17.27 18.26 -1.49
C ASN A 273 16.35 17.06 -1.24
N LEU A 274 16.25 16.66 0.03
CA LEU A 274 15.46 15.52 0.48
C LEU A 274 13.99 15.91 0.59
N ARG A 275 13.10 15.09 0.04
CA ARG A 275 11.69 15.02 0.45
C ARG A 275 11.63 14.10 1.66
N ALA A 276 11.33 14.67 2.82
CA ALA A 276 11.39 14.00 4.12
C ALA A 276 10.01 13.95 4.79
N LEU A 277 9.88 13.11 5.81
CA LEU A 277 8.70 13.05 6.67
C LEU A 277 9.00 13.78 7.98
N PRO A 278 8.27 14.85 8.32
CA PRO A 278 8.43 15.53 9.59
C PRO A 278 8.26 14.56 10.77
N GLY A 279 9.19 14.60 11.72
CA GLY A 279 9.24 13.68 12.87
C GLY A 279 10.14 12.46 12.67
N HIS A 280 10.49 12.11 11.42
CA HIS A 280 11.37 10.97 11.14
C HIS A 280 12.83 11.37 11.14
N SER A 281 13.67 10.44 11.57
CA SER A 281 15.11 10.61 11.47
C SER A 281 15.57 10.32 10.04
N TYR A 282 16.48 11.13 9.52
CA TYR A 282 17.14 10.91 8.25
C TYR A 282 18.65 10.79 8.46
N ARG A 283 19.31 10.05 7.57
CA ARG A 283 20.76 9.95 7.50
C ARG A 283 21.21 10.04 6.07
N VAL A 284 22.16 10.94 5.82
CA VAL A 284 22.82 11.10 4.52
C VAL A 284 24.27 10.69 4.68
N ARG A 285 24.70 9.79 3.80
CA ARG A 285 26.08 9.31 3.75
C ARG A 285 26.62 9.44 2.35
N HIS A 286 27.94 9.58 2.23
CA HIS A 286 28.60 9.64 0.94
C HIS A 286 29.72 8.62 0.82
N LYS A 287 30.14 8.36 -0.42
CA LYS A 287 31.32 7.58 -0.75
C LYS A 287 31.90 8.03 -2.11
N PRO A 288 33.23 8.08 -2.28
CA PRO A 288 33.83 8.52 -3.55
C PRO A 288 33.67 7.50 -4.68
N ASP A 289 33.57 6.20 -4.36
CA ASP A 289 33.44 5.11 -5.32
C ASP A 289 32.59 3.97 -4.73
N LEU A 290 31.57 3.51 -5.46
CA LEU A 290 30.72 2.38 -5.06
C LEU A 290 31.48 1.05 -5.04
N VAL A 291 32.51 0.89 -5.87
CA VAL A 291 33.24 -0.37 -6.08
C VAL A 291 34.44 -0.49 -5.14
N ALA A 292 35.01 0.63 -4.67
CA ALA A 292 36.12 0.63 -3.74
C ALA A 292 35.73 -0.02 -2.40
N SER A 293 36.60 -0.83 -1.81
CA SER A 293 36.43 -1.33 -0.44
C SER A 293 36.51 -0.16 0.55
N GLY A 294 35.50 0.03 1.39
CA GLY A 294 35.43 1.09 2.40
C GLY A 294 34.00 1.37 2.86
N ASP A 295 33.85 1.88 4.08
CA ASP A 295 32.55 2.23 4.64
C ASP A 295 32.00 3.54 4.07
N TRP A 296 30.68 3.70 4.16
CA TRP A 296 30.02 4.98 3.89
C TRP A 296 30.39 5.99 4.98
N THR A 297 30.73 7.21 4.59
CA THR A 297 31.02 8.31 5.52
C THR A 297 29.76 9.11 5.79
N ASP A 298 29.50 9.46 7.06
CA ASP A 298 28.38 10.30 7.43
C ASP A 298 28.58 11.73 6.92
N LEU A 299 27.56 12.25 6.24
CA LEU A 299 27.49 13.64 5.78
C LEU A 299 26.60 14.47 6.69
N ALA A 300 25.38 13.98 6.94
CA ALA A 300 24.41 14.65 7.78
C ALA A 300 23.41 13.65 8.36
N GLY A 301 22.71 14.05 9.41
CA GLY A 301 21.58 13.32 9.94
C GLY A 301 20.89 14.11 11.04
N GLY A 302 19.66 13.72 11.34
CA GLY A 302 18.85 14.34 12.38
C GLY A 302 17.38 14.02 12.16
N THR A 303 16.51 14.65 12.95
CA THR A 303 15.07 14.56 12.78
C THR A 303 14.60 15.64 11.80
N ALA A 304 13.89 15.25 10.74
CA ALA A 304 13.29 16.21 9.84
C ALA A 304 12.19 17.00 10.57
N THR A 305 12.29 18.32 10.56
CA THR A 305 11.27 19.21 11.15
C THR A 305 10.27 19.72 10.11
N THR A 306 10.60 19.56 8.82
CA THR A 306 9.79 19.97 7.67
C THR A 306 9.83 18.87 6.61
N ALA A 307 8.94 18.98 5.61
CA ALA A 307 8.87 18.02 4.51
C ALA A 307 10.06 18.12 3.53
N ARG A 308 10.95 19.11 3.71
CA ARG A 308 12.13 19.32 2.87
C ARG A 308 13.36 19.58 3.70
N VAL A 309 14.40 18.79 3.48
CA VAL A 309 15.70 18.95 4.14
C VAL A 309 16.75 19.17 3.07
N THR A 310 17.54 20.23 3.24
CA THR A 310 18.67 20.55 2.36
C THR A 310 19.97 20.17 3.05
N VAL A 311 20.77 19.32 2.41
CA VAL A 311 22.05 18.83 2.92
C VAL A 311 23.18 19.24 1.96
N PRO A 312 24.06 20.17 2.34
CA PRO A 312 25.21 20.55 1.53
C PRO A 312 26.38 19.55 1.70
N ASP A 313 27.06 19.25 0.60
CA ASP A 313 28.39 18.60 0.54
C ASP A 313 29.37 19.58 -0.14
N PRO A 314 30.01 20.47 0.64
CA PRO A 314 30.94 21.47 0.10
C PRO A 314 32.24 20.83 -0.40
N ASP A 315 32.58 19.63 0.07
CA ASP A 315 33.82 18.92 -0.26
C ASP A 315 33.66 18.05 -1.51
N ALA A 316 32.44 17.91 -2.06
CA ALA A 316 32.19 17.16 -3.29
C ALA A 316 33.13 17.53 -4.46
N PRO A 317 33.50 18.82 -4.69
CA PRO A 317 34.45 19.22 -5.73
C PRO A 317 35.90 18.72 -5.53
N ASP A 318 36.24 18.11 -4.39
CA ASP A 318 37.58 17.55 -4.16
C ASP A 318 37.71 16.10 -4.68
N PHE A 319 36.63 15.50 -5.21
CA PHE A 319 36.58 14.08 -5.57
C PHE A 319 36.12 13.85 -7.00
N GLY A 320 36.87 13.10 -7.82
CA GLY A 320 36.48 12.82 -9.22
C GLY A 320 35.10 12.16 -9.43
N SER A 321 34.52 11.56 -8.38
CA SER A 321 33.14 11.08 -8.32
C SER A 321 32.61 11.10 -6.89
N ARG A 322 31.29 11.25 -6.73
CA ARG A 322 30.60 11.24 -5.44
C ARG A 322 29.28 10.49 -5.53
N TYR A 323 29.07 9.57 -4.59
CA TYR A 323 27.84 8.79 -4.43
C TYR A 323 27.23 9.09 -3.08
N TYR A 324 25.91 9.20 -3.06
CA TYR A 324 25.15 9.47 -1.84
C TYR A 324 24.17 8.35 -1.54
N LYS A 325 24.03 8.03 -0.25
CA LYS A 325 23.00 7.16 0.31
C LYS A 325 22.15 7.98 1.27
N VAL A 326 20.86 8.07 0.98
CA VAL A 326 19.87 8.68 1.86
C VAL A 326 19.04 7.56 2.48
N GLU A 327 18.84 7.63 3.79
CA GLU A 327 18.04 6.70 4.56
C GLU A 327 17.05 7.48 5.43
N ILE A 328 15.80 7.02 5.46
CA ILE A 328 14.86 7.38 6.53
C ILE A 328 14.95 6.26 7.57
N LEU A 329 14.92 6.64 8.83
CA LEU A 329 15.05 5.74 9.96
C LEU A 329 13.72 5.72 10.74
N PRO A 330 13.38 4.58 11.37
CA PRO A 330 12.22 4.47 12.26
C PRO A 330 12.18 5.48 13.40
#